data_AF-A0A1W9IRT8-F1
#
_entry.id   AF-A0A1W9IRT8-F1
#
_cell.length_a   1.000
_cell.length_b   1.000
_cell.length_c   1.000
_cell.angle_alpha   90.00
_cell.angle_beta   90.00
_cell.angle_gamma   90.00
#
_symmetry.space_group_name_H-M   'P 1'
#
loop_
_entity.id
_entity.type
_entity.pdbx_description
1 polymer ?
#
loop_
_entity_poly.entity_id
_entity_poly.type
_entity_poly.pdbx_seq_one_letter_code
_entity_poly.pdbx_strand_id
1 'polypeptide(L)'
;MHRLTYDCRCVLVPALALTFLASSGCGVLWSRTVPMPPEPLKVLVAQVTLKAPVTSPTDLHSFNDAPPPEIQPMLLAQLIDEVQVHAQRAFIEELSRQQAFQPVPFQEARLMLSDMPFTGEELSEAALAILGDRVGADIVVPGRILDYGAIQWQYWVSGLALSMLTETLVVGAATGFNPAIMAATAASELVTDLPFWWGGAYVGGWAFRPVRIKAEAIQITGCQKRIWTEQELVFLVPGKTLAKYPPEERQRKEVQLEVNLQHALTNLADAAGRELRLQPCT
;
A
#
# COMPACT_ATOMS: atom_id res chain seq x y z
N MET A 1 -49.72 -54.31 -46.80
CA MET A 1 -51.14 -54.11 -46.44
C MET A 1 -51.21 -53.50 -45.05
N HIS A 2 -51.82 -52.30 -44.93
CA HIS A 2 -52.34 -51.65 -43.71
C HIS A 2 -51.41 -51.47 -42.49
N ARG A 3 -51.45 -50.38 -41.70
CA ARG A 3 -52.05 -49.04 -41.74
C ARG A 3 -51.37 -48.28 -40.59
N LEU A 4 -51.26 -46.97 -40.76
CA LEU A 4 -50.88 -45.93 -39.80
C LEU A 4 -51.33 -46.15 -38.35
N THR A 5 -50.52 -45.69 -37.39
CA THR A 5 -50.91 -44.59 -36.50
C THR A 5 -49.68 -43.96 -35.85
N TYR A 6 -49.59 -42.64 -36.03
CA TYR A 6 -48.68 -41.72 -35.38
C TYR A 6 -49.07 -41.57 -33.91
N ASP A 7 -48.10 -41.34 -33.03
CA ASP A 7 -48.29 -40.29 -32.05
C ASP A 7 -47.01 -39.46 -31.87
N CYS A 8 -47.16 -38.19 -32.24
CA CYS A 8 -46.22 -37.11 -32.07
C CYS A 8 -46.33 -36.61 -30.62
N ARG A 9 -45.19 -36.42 -29.95
CA ARG A 9 -44.99 -35.19 -29.17
C ARG A 9 -43.52 -34.79 -29.20
N CYS A 10 -43.29 -33.75 -30.01
CA CYS A 10 -42.10 -32.92 -30.01
C CYS A 10 -41.87 -32.30 -28.63
N VAL A 11 -40.69 -32.50 -28.05
CA VAL A 11 -40.01 -31.45 -27.28
C VAL A 11 -38.54 -31.46 -27.73
N LEU A 12 -38.29 -30.77 -28.84
CA LEU A 12 -36.96 -30.35 -29.25
C LEU A 12 -36.60 -29.13 -28.38
N VAL A 13 -35.61 -29.32 -27.49
CA VAL A 13 -34.40 -28.48 -27.31
C VAL A 13 -34.63 -26.95 -27.36
N PRO A 14 -34.24 -26.20 -26.31
CA PRO A 14 -32.82 -25.87 -26.22
C PRO A 14 -32.17 -26.20 -24.88
N ALA A 15 -31.42 -27.29 -24.90
CA ALA A 15 -30.19 -27.53 -24.15
C ALA A 15 -29.06 -26.54 -24.55
N LEU A 16 -29.39 -25.26 -24.71
CA LEU A 16 -28.50 -24.20 -25.21
C LEU A 16 -28.25 -23.09 -24.17
N ALA A 17 -28.85 -23.20 -22.98
CA ALA A 17 -28.60 -22.29 -21.86
C ALA A 17 -27.60 -22.83 -20.83
N LEU A 18 -27.28 -24.13 -20.83
CA LEU A 18 -26.40 -24.73 -19.81
C LEU A 18 -24.92 -24.80 -20.21
N THR A 19 -24.58 -24.57 -21.48
CA THR A 19 -23.18 -24.57 -21.97
C THR A 19 -22.49 -23.20 -21.91
N PHE A 20 -23.22 -22.12 -21.61
CA PHE A 20 -22.63 -20.79 -21.40
C PHE A 20 -22.20 -20.50 -19.95
N LEU A 21 -22.53 -21.39 -18.99
CA LEU A 21 -22.10 -21.27 -17.59
C LEU A 21 -20.78 -21.99 -17.28
N ALA A 22 -20.15 -22.63 -18.29
CA ALA A 22 -18.88 -23.35 -18.13
C ALA A 22 -17.69 -22.67 -18.83
N SER A 23 -17.88 -21.51 -19.47
CA SER A 23 -16.83 -20.79 -20.21
C SER A 23 -16.32 -19.51 -19.55
N SER A 24 -16.89 -19.09 -18.41
CA SER A 24 -16.38 -17.96 -17.61
C SER A 24 -15.73 -18.49 -16.33
N GLY A 25 -14.46 -18.89 -16.41
CA GLY A 25 -13.74 -19.28 -15.19
C GLY A 25 -12.57 -20.23 -15.32
N CYS A 26 -12.02 -20.51 -16.51
CA CYS A 26 -10.61 -20.90 -16.59
C CYS A 26 -9.75 -19.67 -16.32
N GLY A 27 -9.78 -19.20 -15.06
CA GLY A 27 -8.72 -18.42 -14.48
C GLY A 27 -7.50 -19.32 -14.42
N VAL A 28 -6.79 -19.37 -15.54
CA VAL A 28 -5.46 -19.93 -15.63
C VAL A 28 -4.61 -19.11 -14.65
N LEU A 29 -4.54 -19.58 -13.41
CA LEU A 29 -3.54 -19.21 -12.42
C LEU A 29 -2.19 -19.66 -12.97
N TRP A 30 -1.69 -18.95 -13.98
CA TRP A 30 -0.27 -18.91 -14.23
C TRP A 30 0.34 -18.17 -13.05
N SER A 31 0.64 -18.91 -12.00
CA SER A 31 1.76 -18.61 -11.14
C SER A 31 3.00 -18.60 -12.04
N ARG A 32 3.22 -17.48 -12.75
CA ARG A 32 4.51 -17.14 -13.34
C ARG A 32 5.43 -16.96 -12.15
N THR A 33 6.05 -18.06 -11.70
CA THR A 33 7.29 -17.98 -10.94
C THR A 33 8.27 -17.26 -11.83
N VAL A 34 8.42 -15.96 -11.61
CA VAL A 34 9.37 -15.13 -12.32
C VAL A 34 10.75 -15.69 -11.99
N PRO A 35 11.56 -16.11 -12.98
CA PRO A 35 12.88 -16.65 -12.71
C PRO A 35 13.70 -15.64 -11.91
N MET A 36 14.41 -16.16 -10.91
CA MET A 36 15.33 -15.37 -10.11
C MET A 36 16.41 -14.79 -11.05
N PRO A 37 16.78 -13.50 -10.91
CA PRO A 37 17.86 -12.96 -11.71
C PRO A 37 19.15 -13.77 -11.45
N PRO A 38 20.01 -13.94 -12.48
CA PRO A 38 21.23 -14.75 -12.36
C PRO A 38 22.24 -14.16 -11.37
N GLU A 39 22.19 -12.84 -11.14
CA GLU A 39 22.93 -12.12 -10.13
C GLU A 39 21.98 -11.21 -9.33
N PRO A 40 22.17 -11.04 -8.01
CA PRO A 40 21.36 -10.11 -7.22
C PRO A 40 21.50 -8.68 -7.74
N LEU A 41 20.39 -7.97 -7.86
CA LEU A 41 20.39 -6.58 -8.32
C LEU A 41 20.95 -5.68 -7.23
N LYS A 42 21.89 -4.79 -7.55
CA LYS A 42 22.38 -3.81 -6.60
C LYS A 42 21.35 -2.68 -6.45
N VAL A 43 20.77 -2.54 -5.26
CA VAL A 43 19.65 -1.61 -5.03
C VAL A 43 20.08 -0.49 -4.09
N LEU A 44 19.94 0.76 -4.51
CA LEU A 44 20.04 1.93 -3.64
C LEU A 44 18.65 2.33 -3.15
N VAL A 45 18.37 2.17 -1.86
CA VAL A 45 17.22 2.86 -1.25
C VAL A 45 17.62 4.31 -1.02
N ALA A 46 17.04 5.20 -1.82
CA ALA A 46 17.26 6.63 -1.70
C ALA A 46 16.50 7.18 -0.48
N GLN A 47 16.02 8.42 -0.53
CA GLN A 47 15.23 8.98 0.55
C GLN A 47 13.86 8.31 0.68
N VAL A 48 13.46 8.09 1.94
CA VAL A 48 12.07 7.82 2.30
C VAL A 48 11.52 9.09 2.93
N THR A 49 10.64 9.79 2.23
CA THR A 49 10.10 11.09 2.70
C THR A 49 8.73 10.93 3.35
N LEU A 50 8.50 11.66 4.43
CA LEU A 50 7.18 11.75 5.06
C LEU A 50 6.36 12.85 4.37
N LYS A 51 5.27 12.46 3.71
CA LYS A 51 4.28 13.34 3.07
C LYS A 51 2.92 13.29 3.78
N ALA A 52 2.82 12.55 4.88
CA ALA A 52 1.63 12.49 5.71
C ALA A 52 1.26 13.88 6.26
N PRO A 53 -0.05 14.18 6.44
CA PRO A 53 -0.53 15.48 6.90
C PRO A 53 -0.33 15.64 8.41
N VAL A 54 0.92 15.58 8.86
CA VAL A 54 1.36 15.69 10.25
C VAL A 54 1.59 17.16 10.55
N THR A 55 0.90 17.67 11.58
CA THR A 55 0.91 19.10 11.92
C THR A 55 1.39 19.38 13.34
N SER A 56 1.47 18.34 14.18
CA SER A 56 1.91 18.43 15.57
C SER A 56 2.81 17.25 15.95
N PRO A 57 3.78 17.41 16.85
CA PRO A 57 4.51 16.28 17.45
C PRO A 57 3.59 15.20 18.02
N THR A 58 2.43 15.60 18.55
CA THR A 58 1.44 14.67 19.12
C THR A 58 0.83 13.73 18.07
N ASP A 59 0.98 14.02 16.78
CA ASP A 59 0.54 13.13 15.71
C ASP A 59 1.47 11.92 15.55
N LEU A 60 2.74 12.06 15.95
CA LEU A 60 3.80 11.06 15.80
C LEU A 60 4.11 10.33 17.12
N HIS A 61 4.11 11.07 18.23
CA HIS A 61 4.56 10.56 19.53
C HIS A 61 3.51 10.79 20.62
N SER A 62 3.48 9.91 21.63
CA SER A 62 2.71 10.11 22.85
C SER A 62 3.48 10.96 23.87
N PHE A 63 2.84 11.96 24.45
CA PHE A 63 3.42 12.81 25.50
C PHE A 63 2.52 12.79 26.73
N ASN A 64 3.12 12.85 27.92
CA ASN A 64 2.36 13.00 29.17
C ASN A 64 1.78 14.41 29.28
N ASP A 65 2.60 15.41 28.94
CA ASP A 65 2.22 16.82 28.84
C ASP A 65 2.52 17.33 27.43
N ALA A 66 1.64 18.16 26.88
CA ALA A 66 1.85 18.70 25.54
C ALA A 66 3.14 19.55 25.49
N PRO A 67 4.00 19.36 24.47
CA PRO A 67 5.21 20.16 24.34
C PRO A 67 4.88 21.66 24.19
N PRO A 68 5.66 22.57 24.79
CA PRO A 68 5.46 24.01 24.64
C PRO A 68 5.43 24.46 23.16
N PRO A 69 4.55 25.40 22.77
CA PRO A 69 4.41 25.84 21.38
C PRO A 69 5.73 26.31 20.74
N GLU A 70 6.66 26.85 21.53
CA GLU A 70 7.94 27.38 21.07
C GLU A 70 8.87 26.28 20.54
N ILE A 71 8.79 25.07 21.09
CA ILE A 71 9.64 23.94 20.69
C ILE A 71 8.97 22.99 19.70
N GLN A 72 7.64 23.08 19.56
CA GLN A 72 6.85 22.17 18.71
C GLN A 72 7.36 22.09 17.26
N PRO A 73 7.72 23.18 16.56
CA PRO A 73 8.20 23.07 15.18
C PRO A 73 9.52 22.32 15.06
N MET A 74 10.46 22.58 15.98
CA MET A 74 11.76 21.90 16.00
C MET A 74 11.60 20.42 16.36
N LEU A 75 10.79 20.12 17.38
CA LEU A 75 10.50 18.76 17.79
C LEU A 75 9.78 17.98 16.70
N LEU A 76 8.83 18.61 16.00
CA LEU A 76 8.16 17.99 14.86
C LEU A 76 9.16 17.65 13.76
N ALA A 77 10.02 18.60 13.37
CA ALA A 77 11.05 18.35 12.35
C ALA A 77 11.99 17.18 12.73
N GLN A 78 12.38 17.10 14.01
CA GLN A 78 13.21 16.00 14.51
C GLN A 78 12.48 14.65 14.43
N LEU A 79 11.23 14.57 14.90
CA LEU A 79 10.44 13.33 14.84
C LEU A 79 10.19 12.89 13.39
N ILE A 80 10.00 13.84 12.49
CA ILE A 80 9.87 13.55 11.05
C ILE A 80 11.17 12.94 10.50
N ASP A 81 12.33 13.53 10.80
CA ASP A 81 13.62 12.98 10.36
C ASP A 81 13.86 11.58 10.94
N GLU A 82 13.56 11.37 12.23
CA GLU A 82 13.67 10.06 12.88
C GLU A 82 12.83 8.99 12.17
N VAL A 83 11.56 9.30 11.85
CA VAL A 83 10.67 8.39 11.11
C VAL A 83 11.23 8.09 9.71
N GLN A 84 11.71 9.10 8.99
CA GLN A 84 12.27 8.94 7.64
C GLN A 84 13.54 8.09 7.64
N VAL A 85 14.46 8.38 8.56
CA VAL A 85 15.71 7.64 8.77
C VAL A 85 15.43 6.19 9.14
N HIS A 86 14.51 5.98 10.08
CA HIS A 86 14.10 4.64 10.48
C HIS A 86 13.49 3.87 9.31
N ALA A 87 12.56 4.49 8.56
CA ALA A 87 11.92 3.86 7.41
C ALA A 87 12.93 3.46 6.32
N GLN A 88 13.89 4.34 6.02
CA GLN A 88 14.95 4.05 5.05
C GLN A 88 15.79 2.84 5.50
N ARG A 89 16.23 2.82 6.76
CA ARG A 89 17.01 1.72 7.32
C ARG A 89 16.22 0.41 7.29
N ALA A 90 15.00 0.42 7.82
CA ALA A 90 14.13 -0.74 7.85
C ALA A 90 13.87 -1.29 6.44
N PHE A 91 13.69 -0.42 5.44
CA PHE A 91 13.48 -0.89 4.08
C PHE A 91 14.71 -1.58 3.48
N ILE A 92 15.91 -1.02 3.71
CA ILE A 92 17.18 -1.64 3.33
C ILE A 92 17.32 -3.02 3.98
N GLU A 93 17.00 -3.11 5.28
CA GLU A 93 17.04 -4.38 6.02
C GLU A 93 16.05 -5.41 5.45
N GLU A 94 14.81 -5.03 5.16
CA GLU A 94 13.82 -5.95 4.56
C GLU A 94 14.21 -6.38 3.14
N LEU A 95 14.75 -5.48 2.31
CA LEU A 95 15.29 -5.83 1.00
C LEU A 95 16.50 -6.77 1.11
N SER A 96 17.34 -6.62 2.14
CA SER A 96 18.51 -7.48 2.34
C SER A 96 18.17 -8.94 2.65
N ARG A 97 16.93 -9.19 3.10
CA ARG A 97 16.40 -10.55 3.31
C ARG A 97 15.96 -11.22 2.01
N GLN A 98 15.77 -10.45 0.95
CA GLN A 98 15.40 -10.96 -0.37
C GLN A 98 16.65 -11.38 -1.13
N GLN A 99 16.70 -12.66 -1.57
CA GLN A 99 17.87 -13.19 -2.30
C GLN A 99 18.12 -12.49 -3.65
N ALA A 100 17.10 -11.84 -4.21
CA ALA A 100 17.18 -11.15 -5.50
C ALA A 100 17.90 -9.80 -5.43
N PHE A 101 18.22 -9.29 -4.23
CA PHE A 101 18.77 -7.95 -4.05
C PHE A 101 20.07 -7.95 -3.26
N GLN A 102 20.93 -7.01 -3.60
CA GLN A 102 22.09 -6.59 -2.83
C GLN A 102 21.94 -5.10 -2.50
N PRO A 103 21.26 -4.75 -1.39
CA PRO A 103 21.07 -3.35 -1.03
C PRO A 103 22.38 -2.65 -0.70
N VAL A 104 22.51 -1.37 -1.09
CA VAL A 104 23.58 -0.49 -0.60
C VAL A 104 23.41 -0.30 0.92
N PRO A 105 24.46 -0.49 1.74
CA PRO A 105 24.37 -0.34 3.18
C PRO A 105 23.86 1.03 3.61
N PHE A 106 23.08 1.07 4.70
CA PHE A 106 22.43 2.29 5.19
C PHE A 106 23.40 3.46 5.41
N GLN A 107 24.58 3.22 6.01
CA GLN A 107 25.57 4.28 6.23
C GLN A 107 26.07 4.87 4.91
N GLU A 108 26.34 4.02 3.91
CA GLU A 108 26.78 4.46 2.59
C GLU A 108 25.68 5.26 1.88
N ALA A 109 24.43 4.76 1.89
CA ALA A 109 23.29 5.47 1.32
C ALA A 109 23.07 6.85 1.96
N ARG A 110 23.23 6.98 3.30
CA ARG A 110 23.10 8.26 4.00
C ARG A 110 24.21 9.24 3.68
N LEU A 111 25.46 8.78 3.59
CA LEU A 111 26.57 9.65 3.21
C LEU A 111 26.35 10.26 1.81
N MET A 112 25.89 9.45 0.85
CA MET A 112 25.61 9.92 -0.51
C MET A 112 24.49 10.96 -0.57
N LEU A 113 23.48 10.85 0.29
CA LEU A 113 22.39 11.83 0.39
C LEU A 113 22.82 13.13 1.09
N SER A 114 23.77 13.06 2.02
CA SER A 114 24.25 14.21 2.80
C SER A 114 25.00 15.23 1.93
N ASP A 115 25.57 14.79 0.81
CA ASP A 115 26.28 15.64 -0.15
C ASP A 115 25.34 16.41 -1.10
N MET A 116 24.03 16.19 -1.03
CA MET A 116 23.05 16.91 -1.85
C MET A 116 22.31 17.98 -1.04
N PRO A 117 22.06 19.17 -1.62
CA PRO A 117 21.27 20.21 -0.97
C PRO A 117 19.84 19.72 -0.79
N PHE A 118 19.50 19.28 0.43
CA PHE A 118 18.20 18.75 0.76
C PHE A 118 17.29 19.83 1.37
N THR A 119 16.13 20.06 0.76
CA THR A 119 15.13 21.04 1.22
C THR A 119 13.86 20.38 1.77
N GLY A 120 13.87 19.05 2.03
CA GLY A 120 12.66 18.30 2.36
C GLY A 120 11.78 17.93 1.15
N GLU A 121 12.20 18.33 -0.05
CA GLU A 121 11.53 18.03 -1.30
C GLU A 121 11.95 16.68 -1.89
N GLU A 122 11.12 16.17 -2.81
CA GLU A 122 11.43 14.93 -3.53
C GLU A 122 12.61 15.17 -4.48
N LEU A 123 13.59 14.26 -4.47
CA LEU A 123 14.66 14.29 -5.45
C LEU A 123 14.07 14.10 -6.84
N SER A 124 14.53 14.92 -7.78
CA SER A 124 14.19 14.74 -9.18
C SER A 124 14.72 13.40 -9.70
N GLU A 125 14.08 12.85 -10.73
CA GLU A 125 14.55 11.61 -11.35
C GLU A 125 16.00 11.72 -11.83
N ALA A 126 16.42 12.90 -12.30
CA ALA A 126 17.81 13.17 -12.66
C ALA A 126 18.77 13.08 -11.46
N ALA A 127 18.38 13.62 -10.30
CA ALA A 127 19.20 13.53 -9.08
C ALA A 127 19.28 12.09 -8.55
N LEU A 128 18.16 11.34 -8.61
CA LEU A 128 18.12 9.91 -8.28
C LEU A 128 19.02 9.10 -9.22
N ALA A 129 19.04 9.44 -10.51
CA ALA A 129 19.91 8.78 -11.47
C ALA A 129 21.39 9.02 -11.18
N ILE A 130 21.78 10.27 -10.92
CA ILE A 130 23.15 10.62 -10.52
C ILE A 130 23.59 9.87 -9.25
N LEU A 131 22.69 9.75 -8.26
CA LEU A 131 22.95 8.96 -7.06
C LEU A 131 23.21 7.49 -7.39
N GLY A 132 22.35 6.89 -8.22
CA GLY A 132 22.47 5.50 -8.65
C GLY A 132 23.79 5.24 -9.38
N ASP A 133 24.14 6.10 -10.33
CA ASP A 133 25.39 6.00 -11.09
C ASP A 133 26.62 6.07 -10.17
N ARG A 134 26.60 6.96 -9.16
CA ARG A 134 27.72 7.14 -8.23
C ARG A 134 28.03 5.89 -7.41
N VAL A 135 26.99 5.14 -7.00
CA VAL A 135 27.15 3.89 -6.24
C VAL A 135 27.17 2.65 -7.15
N GLY A 136 27.02 2.82 -8.46
CA GLY A 136 26.88 1.71 -9.42
C GLY A 136 25.67 0.83 -9.10
N ALA A 137 24.57 1.40 -8.63
CA ALA A 137 23.34 0.67 -8.37
C ALA A 137 22.63 0.36 -9.70
N ASP A 138 22.05 -0.84 -9.81
CA ASP A 138 21.20 -1.20 -10.94
C ASP A 138 19.85 -0.50 -10.86
N ILE A 139 19.37 -0.30 -9.64
CA ILE A 139 18.06 0.27 -9.33
C ILE A 139 18.17 1.25 -8.16
N VAL A 140 17.50 2.38 -8.29
CA VAL A 140 17.29 3.35 -7.20
C VAL A 140 15.83 3.33 -6.79
N VAL A 141 15.57 3.21 -5.48
CA VAL A 141 14.23 3.10 -4.90
C VAL A 141 13.98 4.27 -3.95
N PRO A 142 13.35 5.37 -4.39
CA PRO A 142 12.78 6.37 -3.50
C PRO A 142 11.50 5.86 -2.82
N GLY A 143 11.24 6.32 -1.59
CA GLY A 143 10.05 6.00 -0.82
C GLY A 143 9.29 7.25 -0.35
N ARG A 144 7.98 7.10 -0.13
CA ARG A 144 7.10 8.16 0.38
C ARG A 144 6.10 7.58 1.36
N ILE A 145 6.10 8.06 2.58
CA ILE A 145 5.09 7.74 3.59
C ILE A 145 3.95 8.75 3.42
N LEU A 146 2.88 8.32 2.78
CA LEU A 146 1.74 9.15 2.40
C LEU A 146 0.75 9.37 3.55
N ASP A 147 0.64 8.40 4.45
CA ASP A 147 -0.14 8.45 5.68
C ASP A 147 0.67 7.86 6.83
N TYR A 148 0.63 8.47 8.01
CA TYR A 148 1.34 8.02 9.21
C TYR A 148 0.58 8.48 10.45
N GLY A 149 -0.43 7.69 10.83
CA GLY A 149 -1.38 8.01 11.91
C GLY A 149 -2.37 9.12 11.61
N ALA A 150 -2.01 10.09 10.79
CA ALA A 150 -2.91 11.00 10.11
C ALA A 150 -3.08 10.57 8.65
N ILE A 151 -4.33 10.58 8.15
CA ILE A 151 -4.68 10.18 6.79
C ILE A 151 -5.13 11.37 5.93
N GLN A 152 -4.86 11.31 4.64
CA GLN A 152 -5.34 12.29 3.66
C GLN A 152 -6.83 12.07 3.32
N TRP A 153 -7.72 12.56 4.18
CA TRP A 153 -9.19 12.37 4.14
C TRP A 153 -9.88 12.67 2.80
N GLN A 154 -9.33 13.56 1.99
CA GLN A 154 -9.96 14.06 0.76
C GLN A 154 -10.24 12.94 -0.27
N TYR A 155 -9.37 11.94 -0.34
CA TYR A 155 -9.52 10.81 -1.26
C TYR A 155 -10.47 9.72 -0.74
N TRP A 156 -10.65 9.65 0.59
CA TRP A 156 -11.48 8.63 1.24
C TRP A 156 -12.96 9.01 1.23
N VAL A 157 -13.27 10.27 1.58
CA VAL A 157 -14.66 10.78 1.58
C VAL A 157 -15.26 10.73 0.18
N SER A 158 -14.46 11.09 -0.85
CA SER A 158 -14.92 11.04 -2.23
C SER A 158 -15.09 9.62 -2.75
N GLY A 159 -14.18 8.70 -2.43
CA GLY A 159 -14.28 7.28 -2.79
C GLY A 159 -15.48 6.59 -2.16
N LEU A 160 -15.70 6.79 -0.85
CA LEU A 160 -16.86 6.25 -0.15
C LEU A 160 -18.16 6.86 -0.67
N ALA A 161 -18.22 8.19 -0.84
CA ALA A 161 -19.41 8.84 -1.37
C ALA A 161 -19.76 8.30 -2.77
N LEU A 162 -18.76 8.06 -3.63
CA LEU A 162 -18.95 7.48 -4.95
C LEU A 162 -19.42 6.03 -4.90
N SER A 163 -18.82 5.19 -4.04
CA SER A 163 -19.24 3.80 -3.82
C SER A 163 -20.67 3.73 -3.30
N MET A 164 -20.99 4.44 -2.21
CA MET A 164 -22.34 4.49 -1.64
C MET A 164 -23.35 5.01 -2.65
N LEU A 165 -23.01 6.03 -3.44
CA LEU A 165 -23.90 6.57 -4.47
C LEU A 165 -24.14 5.56 -5.59
N THR A 166 -23.09 4.85 -6.03
CA THR A 166 -23.19 3.83 -7.08
C THR A 166 -24.09 2.69 -6.63
N GLU A 167 -23.87 2.15 -5.42
CA GLU A 167 -24.66 1.05 -4.89
C GLU A 167 -26.09 1.46 -4.60
N THR A 168 -26.30 2.65 -4.03
CA THR A 168 -27.65 3.20 -3.81
C THR A 168 -28.40 3.35 -5.13
N LEU A 169 -27.75 3.76 -6.22
CA LEU A 169 -28.36 3.83 -7.54
C LEU A 169 -28.66 2.44 -8.12
N VAL A 170 -27.76 1.47 -7.97
CA VAL A 170 -27.98 0.07 -8.42
C VAL A 170 -29.16 -0.57 -7.69
N VAL A 171 -29.20 -0.45 -6.36
CA VAL A 171 -30.30 -0.93 -5.53
C VAL A 171 -31.59 -0.16 -5.84
N GLY A 172 -31.50 1.15 -6.05
CA GLY A 172 -32.62 1.98 -6.51
C GLY A 172 -33.20 1.44 -7.81
N ALA A 173 -32.37 1.24 -8.84
CA ALA A 173 -32.82 0.68 -10.11
C ALA A 173 -33.46 -0.72 -9.95
N ALA A 174 -32.86 -1.59 -9.12
CA ALA A 174 -33.34 -2.95 -8.89
C ALA A 174 -34.67 -3.02 -8.10
N THR A 175 -34.96 -2.01 -7.27
CA THR A 175 -36.12 -1.99 -6.38
C THR A 175 -37.20 -0.99 -6.78
N GLY A 176 -37.05 -0.34 -7.94
CA GLY A 176 -37.98 0.72 -8.38
C GLY A 176 -37.89 1.99 -7.51
N PHE A 177 -36.68 2.29 -7.03
CA PHE A 177 -36.36 3.41 -6.14
C PHE A 177 -37.17 3.39 -4.83
N ASN A 178 -37.26 2.21 -4.20
CA ASN A 178 -37.89 2.10 -2.89
C ASN A 178 -37.00 2.77 -1.82
N PRO A 179 -37.46 3.89 -1.21
CA PRO A 179 -36.62 4.68 -0.32
C PRO A 179 -36.22 3.94 0.96
N ALA A 180 -37.06 3.01 1.46
CA ALA A 180 -36.76 2.26 2.66
C ALA A 180 -35.62 1.25 2.42
N ILE A 181 -35.63 0.58 1.26
CA ILE A 181 -34.57 -0.39 0.90
C ILE A 181 -33.26 0.35 0.62
N MET A 182 -33.33 1.45 -0.14
CA MET A 182 -32.16 2.30 -0.41
C MET A 182 -31.54 2.83 0.89
N ALA A 183 -32.35 3.33 1.83
CA ALA A 183 -31.87 3.80 3.13
C ALA A 183 -31.27 2.67 3.97
N ALA A 184 -31.87 1.48 3.96
CA ALA A 184 -31.35 0.32 4.68
C ALA A 184 -29.99 -0.14 4.12
N THR A 185 -29.83 -0.18 2.80
CA THR A 185 -28.54 -0.51 2.18
C THR A 185 -27.50 0.56 2.47
N ALA A 186 -27.81 1.83 2.27
CA ALA A 186 -26.88 2.92 2.57
C ALA A 186 -26.45 2.90 4.05
N ALA A 187 -27.36 2.60 4.98
CA ALA A 187 -27.02 2.46 6.40
C ALA A 187 -26.15 1.22 6.67
N SER A 188 -26.42 0.10 6.01
CA SER A 188 -25.60 -1.12 6.12
C SER A 188 -24.18 -0.86 5.65
N GLU A 189 -24.02 -0.29 4.46
CA GLU A 189 -22.71 0.05 3.88
C GLU A 189 -21.97 1.03 4.79
N LEU A 190 -22.64 2.06 5.30
CA LEU A 190 -22.02 3.00 6.23
C LEU A 190 -21.49 2.25 7.46
N VAL A 191 -22.25 1.31 8.04
CA VAL A 191 -21.84 0.54 9.22
C VAL A 191 -20.70 -0.44 8.93
N THR A 192 -20.65 -1.06 7.76
CA THR A 192 -19.61 -2.02 7.39
C THR A 192 -18.34 -1.35 6.88
N ASP A 193 -18.47 -0.22 6.18
CA ASP A 193 -17.36 0.50 5.58
C ASP A 193 -16.76 1.58 6.48
N LEU A 194 -17.50 2.21 7.40
CA LEU A 194 -16.94 3.17 8.37
C LEU A 194 -15.75 2.59 9.16
N PRO A 195 -15.83 1.36 9.71
CA PRO A 195 -14.71 0.76 10.43
C PRO A 195 -13.48 0.55 9.55
N PHE A 196 -13.67 0.23 8.27
CA PHE A 196 -12.62 -0.13 7.33
C PHE A 196 -11.99 1.10 6.63
N TRP A 197 -12.81 2.05 6.18
CA TRP A 197 -12.41 3.22 5.39
C TRP A 197 -12.16 4.47 6.24
N TRP A 198 -12.82 4.60 7.40
CA TRP A 198 -12.81 5.83 8.20
C TRP A 198 -11.90 5.77 9.43
N GLY A 199 -11.06 4.74 9.52
CA GLY A 199 -10.35 4.46 10.76
C GLY A 199 -11.31 4.22 11.93
N GLY A 200 -12.56 3.83 11.70
CA GLY A 200 -13.50 3.49 12.77
C GLY A 200 -13.01 2.31 13.60
N ALA A 201 -12.26 1.38 13.00
CA ALA A 201 -11.51 0.37 13.74
C ALA A 201 -10.38 1.00 14.60
N TYR A 202 -9.75 2.08 14.17
CA TYR A 202 -8.77 2.82 14.99
C TYR A 202 -9.46 3.62 16.12
N VAL A 203 -10.54 4.35 15.83
CA VAL A 203 -11.34 5.10 16.82
C VAL A 203 -12.00 4.16 17.83
N GLY A 204 -12.42 2.96 17.40
CA GLY A 204 -12.94 1.89 18.24
C GLY A 204 -11.87 1.02 18.92
N GLY A 205 -10.58 1.28 18.68
CA GLY A 205 -9.45 0.55 19.30
C GLY A 205 -9.24 -0.89 18.79
N TRP A 206 -9.85 -1.26 17.67
CA TRP A 206 -9.76 -2.57 17.01
C TRP A 206 -8.59 -2.69 16.02
N ALA A 207 -8.04 -1.57 15.56
CA ALA A 207 -6.96 -1.50 14.59
C ALA A 207 -5.95 -0.39 14.94
N PHE A 208 -4.70 -0.54 14.49
CA PHE A 208 -3.67 0.46 14.71
C PHE A 208 -3.83 1.67 13.78
N ARG A 209 -3.15 2.75 14.17
CA ARG A 209 -3.03 3.96 13.36
C ARG A 209 -2.46 3.64 11.96
N PRO A 210 -3.12 4.06 10.87
CA PRO A 210 -2.74 3.63 9.54
C PRO A 210 -1.38 4.14 9.10
N VAL A 211 -0.68 3.33 8.31
CA VAL A 211 0.53 3.73 7.60
C VAL A 211 0.37 3.37 6.13
N ARG A 212 0.58 4.36 5.24
CA ARG A 212 0.63 4.16 3.80
C ARG A 212 1.98 4.56 3.27
N ILE A 213 2.62 3.68 2.53
CA ILE A 213 3.90 3.93 1.90
C ILE A 213 3.82 3.62 0.41
N LYS A 214 4.41 4.50 -0.39
CA LYS A 214 4.59 4.33 -1.83
C LYS A 214 6.07 4.27 -2.13
N ALA A 215 6.49 3.25 -2.87
CA ALA A 215 7.84 3.11 -3.39
C ALA A 215 7.81 3.07 -4.91
N GLU A 216 8.86 3.61 -5.52
CA GLU A 216 9.06 3.55 -6.97
C GLU A 216 10.45 3.00 -7.23
N ALA A 217 10.67 2.31 -8.33
CA ALA A 217 12.00 1.86 -8.73
C ALA A 217 12.38 2.45 -10.07
N ILE A 218 13.56 3.07 -10.11
CA ILE A 218 14.17 3.63 -11.30
C ILE A 218 15.35 2.74 -11.66
N GLN A 219 15.29 2.13 -12.85
CA GLN A 219 16.43 1.43 -13.41
C GLN A 219 17.49 2.45 -13.82
N ILE A 220 18.74 2.16 -13.48
CA ILE A 220 19.90 3.00 -13.79
C ILE A 220 20.73 2.33 -14.87
N THR A 221 21.06 1.05 -14.66
CA THR A 221 21.84 0.26 -15.62
C THR A 221 21.10 0.12 -16.96
N GLY A 222 21.76 0.54 -18.03
CA GLY A 222 21.27 0.44 -19.41
C GLY A 222 20.32 1.58 -19.83
N CYS A 223 19.31 1.90 -19.03
CA CYS A 223 18.38 2.99 -19.30
C CYS A 223 17.78 3.56 -18.02
N GLN A 224 17.80 4.89 -17.91
CA GLN A 224 17.20 5.65 -16.82
C GLN A 224 15.68 5.72 -17.01
N LYS A 225 14.95 4.74 -16.47
CA LYS A 225 13.49 4.70 -16.55
C LYS A 225 12.85 4.12 -15.30
N ARG A 226 11.64 4.59 -15.00
CA ARG A 226 10.80 4.01 -13.96
C ARG A 226 10.29 2.63 -14.40
N ILE A 227 10.58 1.60 -13.62
CA ILE A 227 10.26 0.21 -13.94
C ILE A 227 9.25 -0.43 -12.98
N TRP A 228 9.02 0.20 -11.84
CA TRP A 228 8.10 -0.31 -10.83
C TRP A 228 7.56 0.83 -9.97
N THR A 229 6.32 0.69 -9.53
CA THR A 229 5.64 1.61 -8.61
C THR A 229 4.65 0.80 -7.81
N GLU A 230 4.80 0.82 -6.50
CA GLU A 230 3.95 0.07 -5.59
C GLU A 230 3.50 0.96 -4.44
N GLN A 231 2.29 0.71 -3.96
CA GLN A 231 1.74 1.45 -2.84
C GLN A 231 1.08 0.49 -1.87
N GLU A 232 1.63 0.41 -0.67
CA GLU A 232 1.14 -0.44 0.40
C GLU A 232 0.49 0.39 1.49
N LEU A 233 -0.66 -0.08 1.95
CA LEU A 233 -1.47 0.57 2.98
C LEU A 233 -1.86 -0.44 4.03
N VAL A 234 -1.53 -0.13 5.28
CA VAL A 234 -1.68 -1.04 6.40
C VAL A 234 -2.60 -0.45 7.44
N PHE A 235 -3.76 -1.10 7.63
CA PHE A 235 -4.73 -0.79 8.69
C PHE A 235 -4.83 -1.90 9.73
N LEU A 236 -4.63 -3.16 9.33
CA LEU A 236 -5.13 -4.31 10.08
C LEU A 236 -4.03 -5.19 10.66
N VAL A 237 -2.92 -4.59 11.10
CA VAL A 237 -1.93 -5.38 11.84
C VAL A 237 -2.58 -5.82 13.16
N PRO A 238 -2.67 -7.13 13.43
CA PRO A 238 -3.41 -7.61 14.60
C PRO A 238 -2.81 -7.09 15.90
N GLY A 239 -3.67 -6.74 16.87
CA GLY A 239 -3.28 -6.35 18.24
C GLY A 239 -2.24 -7.27 18.89
N LYS A 240 -2.30 -8.58 18.57
CA LYS A 240 -1.38 -9.61 19.06
C LYS A 240 0.08 -9.37 18.68
N THR A 241 0.36 -8.67 17.58
CA THR A 241 1.74 -8.32 17.19
C THR A 241 2.42 -7.42 18.21
N LEU A 242 1.65 -6.65 18.99
CA LEU A 242 2.16 -5.86 20.11
C LEU A 242 2.39 -6.65 21.39
N ALA A 243 2.04 -7.93 21.45
CA ALA A 243 2.24 -8.75 22.65
C ALA A 243 3.73 -8.85 23.05
N LYS A 244 4.65 -8.62 22.10
CA LYS A 244 6.09 -8.54 22.35
C LYS A 244 6.52 -7.31 23.18
N TYR A 245 5.69 -6.27 23.26
CA TYR A 245 5.95 -5.08 24.07
C TYR A 245 5.27 -5.18 25.44
N PRO A 246 5.82 -4.51 26.47
CA PRO A 246 5.17 -4.33 27.77
C PRO A 246 3.78 -3.68 27.62
N PRO A 247 2.78 -4.02 28.46
CA PRO A 247 1.40 -3.51 28.34
C PRO A 247 1.29 -1.99 28.24
N GLU A 248 2.11 -1.25 29.00
CA GLU A 248 2.20 0.20 29.02
C GLU A 248 2.74 0.81 27.71
N GLU A 249 3.51 0.05 26.94
CA GLU A 249 4.05 0.48 25.64
C GLU A 249 3.09 0.18 24.48
N ARG A 250 2.20 -0.82 24.62
CA ARG A 250 1.27 -1.21 23.53
C ARG A 250 0.29 -0.11 23.16
N GLN A 251 -0.03 0.77 24.10
CA GLN A 251 -0.91 1.91 23.88
C GLN A 251 -0.17 3.15 23.35
N ARG A 252 1.16 3.12 23.33
CA ARG A 252 1.96 4.24 22.83
C ARG A 252 1.83 4.36 21.32
N LYS A 253 1.68 5.61 20.88
CA LYS A 253 1.39 5.94 19.49
C LYS A 253 2.56 5.56 18.58
N GLU A 254 3.75 5.95 19.00
CA GLU A 254 5.01 5.71 18.31
C GLU A 254 5.24 4.21 18.08
N VAL A 255 4.92 3.36 19.07
CA VAL A 255 5.06 1.90 18.96
C VAL A 255 4.09 1.30 17.94
N GLN A 256 2.82 1.74 17.95
CA GLN A 256 1.83 1.27 16.98
C GLN A 256 2.18 1.66 15.55
N LEU A 257 2.62 2.91 15.38
CA LEU A 257 3.02 3.45 14.08
C LEU A 257 4.28 2.77 13.54
N GLU A 258 5.28 2.51 14.39
CA GLU A 258 6.50 1.79 14.02
C GLU A 258 6.18 0.37 13.56
N VAL A 259 5.32 -0.35 14.28
CA VAL A 259 4.92 -1.72 13.90
C VAL A 259 4.19 -1.74 12.56
N ASN A 260 3.29 -0.79 12.32
CA ASN A 260 2.59 -0.68 11.05
C ASN A 260 3.52 -0.30 9.89
N LEU A 261 4.45 0.62 10.14
CA LEU A 261 5.48 1.00 9.15
C LEU A 261 6.36 -0.20 8.80
N GLN A 262 6.83 -0.94 9.79
CA GLN A 262 7.63 -2.14 9.55
C GLN A 262 6.86 -3.16 8.71
N HIS A 263 5.59 -3.39 9.03
CA HIS A 263 4.76 -4.32 8.27
C HIS A 263 4.56 -3.87 6.82
N ALA A 264 4.32 -2.57 6.60
CA ALA A 264 4.17 -2.02 5.26
C ALA A 264 5.46 -2.14 4.44
N LEU A 265 6.62 -1.92 5.08
CA LEU A 265 7.94 -2.08 4.46
C LEU A 265 8.26 -3.54 4.13
N THR A 266 7.91 -4.49 4.99
CA THR A 266 8.04 -5.93 4.69
C THR A 266 7.21 -6.29 3.48
N ASN A 267 5.94 -5.88 3.42
CA ASN A 267 5.06 -6.19 2.28
C ASN A 267 5.59 -5.57 0.97
N LEU A 268 6.09 -4.32 1.02
CA LEU A 268 6.75 -3.69 -0.13
C LEU A 268 8.01 -4.45 -0.57
N ALA A 269 8.86 -4.88 0.36
CA ALA A 269 10.08 -5.62 0.04
C ALA A 269 9.75 -7.00 -0.58
N ASP A 270 8.72 -7.68 -0.07
CA ASP A 270 8.23 -8.93 -0.61
C ASP A 270 7.64 -8.74 -2.02
N ALA A 271 6.86 -7.67 -2.24
CA ALA A 271 6.35 -7.31 -3.58
C ALA A 271 7.50 -7.03 -4.55
N ALA A 272 8.49 -6.23 -4.14
CA ALA A 272 9.69 -5.99 -4.91
C ALA A 272 10.41 -7.31 -5.25
N GLY A 273 10.62 -8.20 -4.28
CA GLY A 273 11.28 -9.49 -4.51
C GLY A 273 10.58 -10.35 -5.57
N ARG A 274 9.24 -10.34 -5.58
CA ARG A 274 8.43 -11.06 -6.56
C ARG A 274 8.44 -10.42 -7.96
N GLU A 275 8.38 -9.09 -8.04
CA GLU A 275 7.99 -8.40 -9.27
C GLU A 275 9.09 -7.55 -9.89
N LEU A 276 9.99 -6.97 -9.09
CA LEU A 276 10.98 -6.02 -9.56
C LEU A 276 12.09 -6.73 -10.35
N ARG A 277 12.18 -6.43 -11.64
CA ARG A 277 13.21 -6.94 -12.55
C ARG A 277 13.66 -5.83 -13.50
N LEU A 278 14.92 -5.91 -13.95
CA LEU A 278 15.41 -5.04 -15.01
C LEU A 278 14.60 -5.25 -16.28
N GLN A 279 14.23 -4.15 -16.93
CA GLN A 279 13.48 -4.14 -18.17
C GLN A 279 14.44 -3.87 -19.34
N PRO A 280 14.20 -4.46 -20.51
CA PRO A 280 14.98 -4.15 -21.70
C PRO A 280 14.82 -2.67 -22.06
N CYS A 281 15.92 -2.06 -22.52
CA CYS A 281 15.92 -0.69 -23.00
C CYS A 281 15.47 -0.68 -24.46
N THR A 282 14.20 -0.35 -24.67
CA THR A 282 13.57 -0.17 -25.99
C THR A 282 13.47 1.29 -26.33
#